data_AF-A0A939FUY6-F1
#
_entry.id   AF-A0A939FUY6-F1
#
_cell.length_a   1.000
_cell.length_b   1.000
_cell.length_c   1.000
_cell.angle_alpha   90.00
_cell.angle_beta   90.00
_cell.angle_gamma   90.00
#
_symmetry.space_group_name_H-M   'P 1'
#
loop_
_entity.id
_entity.type
_entity.pdbx_description
1 polymer ?
#
loop_
_entity_poly.entity_id
_entity_poly.type
_entity_poly.pdbx_seq_one_letter_code
_entity_poly.pdbx_strand_id
1 'polypeptide(L)'
;MTTAHHVADRPSEPGARSAQDVGPSDARDAVGAATALLDAYEPGRARFFASPTRTLLAHGVRAEVPHGDAPLAERVTRTLDAELLAGNPAPVVVGAVPFDHTAPAALAVPESLRWAPPLAQDPLIALPAAAPPPPAGTSGPCPSPACTARPSPRPYAACAAASSARSSSPAACG
;
A
#
# COMPACT_ATOMS: atom_id res chain seq x y z
N MET A 1 12.71 -72.09 18.03
CA MET A 1 13.70 -71.05 18.37
C MET A 1 13.96 -70.22 17.12
N THR A 2 13.60 -68.94 17.20
CA THR A 2 14.09 -67.75 16.48
C THR A 2 14.00 -67.65 14.94
N THR A 3 13.09 -66.75 14.58
CA THR A 3 12.89 -65.91 13.39
C THR A 3 14.14 -65.21 12.84
N ALA A 4 14.15 -64.92 11.53
CA ALA A 4 14.67 -63.65 11.00
C ALA A 4 13.99 -63.30 9.64
N HIS A 5 13.31 -62.14 9.62
CA HIS A 5 12.78 -61.42 8.46
C HIS A 5 13.68 -60.22 8.14
N HIS A 6 13.94 -59.87 6.87
CA HIS A 6 14.16 -58.51 6.30
C HIS A 6 14.77 -58.63 4.88
N VAL A 7 14.61 -57.76 3.86
CA VAL A 7 13.65 -56.74 3.37
C VAL A 7 14.22 -56.28 2.02
N ALA A 8 13.33 -55.75 1.19
CA ALA A 8 13.59 -55.26 -0.15
C ALA A 8 14.64 -54.13 -0.25
N ASP A 9 15.31 -54.18 -1.39
CA ASP A 9 16.09 -53.11 -2.01
C ASP A 9 15.27 -51.81 -2.13
N ARG A 10 15.85 -50.68 -1.69
CA ARG A 10 15.24 -49.34 -1.83
C ARG A 10 15.62 -48.75 -3.19
N PRO A 11 14.66 -48.24 -3.99
CA PRO A 11 14.98 -47.40 -5.13
C PRO A 11 15.50 -46.04 -4.66
N SER A 12 16.53 -45.57 -5.37
CA SER A 12 17.21 -44.28 -5.21
C SER A 12 16.25 -43.09 -5.22
N GLU A 13 16.46 -42.14 -4.30
CA GLU A 13 15.73 -40.88 -4.23
C GLU A 13 16.03 -39.97 -5.44
N PRO A 14 15.06 -39.23 -5.98
CA PRO A 14 15.31 -38.17 -6.96
C PRO A 14 16.01 -37.00 -6.27
N GLY A 15 17.13 -36.57 -6.85
CA GLY A 15 17.93 -35.45 -6.37
C GLY A 15 17.13 -34.17 -6.16
N ALA A 16 17.34 -33.55 -5.01
CA ALA A 16 16.84 -32.23 -4.67
C ALA A 16 17.20 -31.24 -5.78
N ARG A 17 16.18 -30.71 -6.48
CA ARG A 17 16.35 -29.58 -7.38
C ARG A 17 16.91 -28.42 -6.55
N SER A 18 18.15 -28.04 -6.84
CA SER A 18 18.79 -26.90 -6.18
C SER A 18 17.96 -25.65 -6.47
N ALA A 19 17.65 -24.87 -5.44
CA ALA A 19 16.86 -23.63 -5.52
C ALA A 19 17.50 -22.51 -6.39
N GLN A 20 18.55 -22.83 -7.13
CA GLN A 20 19.33 -21.89 -7.95
C GLN A 20 18.96 -21.93 -9.44
N ASP A 21 18.04 -22.82 -9.85
CA ASP A 21 17.56 -22.98 -11.23
C ASP A 21 16.08 -22.61 -11.36
N VAL A 22 15.70 -21.44 -10.84
CA VAL A 22 14.33 -20.92 -10.97
C VAL A 22 14.36 -19.84 -12.04
N GLY A 23 13.69 -20.09 -13.16
CA GLY A 23 13.62 -19.12 -14.25
C GLY A 23 12.93 -17.81 -13.81
N PRO A 24 13.14 -16.69 -14.53
CA PRO A 24 12.57 -15.40 -14.16
C PRO A 24 11.03 -15.36 -14.16
N SER A 25 10.36 -16.34 -14.79
CA SER A 25 8.90 -16.52 -14.70
C SER A 25 8.52 -17.19 -13.37
N ASP A 26 9.13 -18.34 -13.07
CA ASP A 26 8.88 -19.07 -11.83
C ASP A 26 9.19 -18.24 -10.57
N ALA A 27 10.20 -17.37 -10.63
CA ALA A 27 10.53 -16.46 -9.53
C ALA A 27 9.44 -15.38 -9.33
N ARG A 28 8.83 -14.88 -10.40
CA ARG A 28 7.72 -13.91 -10.32
C ARG A 28 6.42 -14.57 -9.87
N ASP A 29 6.21 -15.81 -10.26
CA ASP A 29 5.08 -16.61 -9.80
C ASP A 29 5.22 -16.94 -8.29
N ALA A 30 6.45 -17.18 -7.81
CA ALA A 30 6.76 -17.37 -6.40
C ALA A 30 6.65 -16.08 -5.57
N VAL A 31 7.11 -14.94 -6.09
CA VAL A 31 7.02 -13.63 -5.43
C VAL A 31 5.60 -13.08 -5.46
N GLY A 32 4.82 -13.40 -6.48
CA GLY A 32 3.50 -12.85 -6.71
C GLY A 32 3.51 -11.48 -7.39
N ALA A 33 2.49 -11.24 -8.21
CA ALA A 33 2.40 -10.03 -9.02
C ALA A 33 2.21 -8.77 -8.18
N ALA A 34 1.51 -8.84 -7.05
CA ALA A 34 1.26 -7.66 -6.21
C ALA A 34 2.50 -7.31 -5.38
N THR A 35 3.22 -8.31 -4.87
CA THR A 35 4.50 -8.06 -4.18
C THR A 35 5.55 -7.54 -5.16
N ALA A 36 5.56 -7.99 -6.41
CA ALA A 36 6.41 -7.41 -7.46
C ALA A 36 6.09 -5.94 -7.79
N LEU A 37 4.85 -5.47 -7.54
CA LEU A 37 4.53 -4.04 -7.62
C LEU A 37 5.06 -3.27 -6.41
N LEU A 38 5.01 -3.87 -5.22
CA LEU A 38 5.54 -3.28 -4.00
C LEU A 38 7.07 -3.15 -4.05
N ASP A 39 7.75 -4.18 -4.56
CA ASP A 39 9.21 -4.17 -4.76
C ASP A 39 9.66 -3.09 -5.76
N ALA A 40 8.84 -2.83 -6.78
CA ALA A 40 9.08 -1.78 -7.78
C ALA A 40 8.69 -0.36 -7.31
N TYR A 41 8.22 -0.18 -6.07
CA TYR A 41 7.82 1.12 -5.56
C TYR A 41 9.03 2.03 -5.30
N GLU A 42 9.08 3.17 -5.99
CA GLU A 42 10.08 4.22 -5.77
C GLU A 42 9.46 5.41 -5.01
N PRO A 43 9.86 5.67 -3.74
CA PRO A 43 9.37 6.80 -2.97
C PRO A 43 9.56 8.13 -3.71
N GLY A 44 8.51 8.95 -3.74
CA GLY A 44 8.52 10.26 -4.38
C GLY A 44 8.34 10.24 -5.91
N ARG A 45 8.46 9.09 -6.58
CA ARG A 45 8.26 8.96 -8.04
C ARG A 45 7.10 8.07 -8.44
N ALA A 46 6.70 7.17 -7.55
CA ALA A 46 5.55 6.30 -7.74
C ALA A 46 4.45 6.56 -6.70
N ARG A 47 3.21 6.21 -7.05
CA ARG A 47 2.09 6.08 -6.11
C ARG A 47 1.66 4.63 -6.06
N PHE A 48 1.62 4.06 -4.86
CA PHE A 48 1.19 2.70 -4.62
C PHE A 48 -0.16 2.69 -3.91
N PHE A 49 -1.06 1.81 -4.33
CA PHE A 49 -2.36 1.62 -3.69
C PHE A 49 -2.73 0.14 -3.66
N ALA A 50 -2.92 -0.42 -2.46
CA ALA A 50 -3.41 -1.77 -2.26
C ALA A 50 -4.79 -1.72 -1.60
N SER A 51 -5.78 -2.36 -2.23
CA SER A 51 -7.12 -2.55 -1.69
C SER A 51 -7.45 -4.05 -1.60
N PRO A 52 -8.53 -4.42 -0.90
CA PRO A 52 -9.02 -5.80 -0.90
C PRO A 52 -9.38 -6.35 -2.28
N THR A 53 -9.54 -5.49 -3.30
CA THR A 53 -9.96 -5.88 -4.66
C THR A 53 -8.82 -5.84 -5.68
N ARG A 54 -7.77 -5.04 -5.46
CA ARG A 54 -6.67 -4.88 -6.42
C ARG A 54 -5.47 -4.16 -5.83
N THR A 55 -4.33 -4.31 -6.49
CA THR A 55 -3.11 -3.54 -6.22
C THR A 55 -2.73 -2.73 -7.46
N LEU A 56 -2.25 -1.50 -7.25
CA LEU A 56 -1.88 -0.56 -8.29
C LEU A 56 -0.54 0.09 -7.98
N LEU A 57 0.29 0.21 -9.01
CA LEU A 57 1.48 1.06 -9.03
C LEU A 57 1.39 2.04 -10.21
N ALA A 58 1.32 3.32 -9.89
CA ALA A 58 1.34 4.42 -10.84
C ALA A 58 2.71 5.09 -10.84
N HIS A 59 3.33 5.25 -12.00
CA HIS A 59 4.66 5.87 -12.14
C HIS A 59 4.60 7.10 -13.07
N GLY A 60 5.38 8.12 -12.72
CA GLY A 60 5.46 9.36 -13.49
C GLY A 60 4.22 10.24 -13.41
N VAL A 61 4.26 11.35 -14.14
CA VAL A 61 3.17 12.34 -14.21
C VAL A 61 3.04 12.75 -15.68
N ARG A 62 1.95 12.33 -16.30
CA ARG A 62 1.59 12.76 -17.66
C ARG A 62 0.86 14.10 -17.63
N ALA A 63 -0.09 14.25 -16.71
CA ALA A 63 -0.83 15.49 -16.50
C ALA A 63 -1.16 15.68 -15.02
N GLU A 64 -1.08 16.92 -14.54
CA GLU A 64 -1.58 17.28 -13.21
C GLU A 64 -3.01 17.81 -13.32
N VAL A 65 -3.85 17.48 -12.33
CA VAL A 65 -5.17 18.09 -12.24
C VAL A 65 -5.00 19.50 -11.65
N PRO A 66 -5.33 20.57 -12.38
CA PRO A 66 -5.09 21.92 -11.91
C PRO A 66 -5.96 22.25 -10.69
N HIS A 67 -5.41 23.04 -9.78
CA HIS A 67 -6.17 23.69 -8.72
C HIS A 67 -6.91 24.92 -9.26
N GLY A 68 -8.07 25.25 -8.68
CA GLY A 68 -8.88 26.42 -9.07
C GLY A 68 -10.27 26.41 -8.43
N ASP A 69 -11.13 27.35 -8.81
CA ASP A 69 -12.43 27.53 -8.13
C ASP A 69 -13.50 26.54 -8.59
N ALA A 70 -13.32 25.91 -9.75
CA ALA A 70 -14.25 24.91 -10.25
C ALA A 70 -14.31 23.68 -9.33
N PRO A 71 -15.49 23.01 -9.21
CA PRO A 71 -15.63 21.79 -8.44
C PRO A 71 -14.59 20.74 -8.82
N LEU A 72 -14.02 20.05 -7.84
CA LEU A 72 -12.94 19.09 -8.05
C LEU A 72 -13.29 18.02 -9.10
N ALA A 73 -14.52 17.50 -9.04
CA ALA A 73 -15.01 16.50 -10.00
C ALA A 73 -14.94 17.01 -11.45
N GLU A 74 -15.33 18.27 -11.69
CA GLU A 74 -15.29 18.86 -13.03
C GLU A 74 -13.85 19.02 -13.54
N ARG A 75 -12.93 19.44 -12.66
CA ARG A 75 -11.50 19.56 -13.00
C ARG A 75 -10.90 18.20 -13.35
N VAL A 76 -11.27 17.16 -12.61
CA VAL A 76 -10.86 15.77 -12.89
C VAL A 76 -11.41 15.31 -14.23
N THR A 77 -12.71 15.46 -14.47
CA THR A 77 -13.33 15.08 -15.75
C THR A 77 -12.66 15.77 -16.93
N ARG A 78 -12.45 17.09 -16.85
CA ARG A 78 -11.75 17.84 -17.90
C ARG A 78 -10.34 17.32 -18.18
N THR A 79 -9.61 16.94 -17.13
CA THR A 79 -8.26 16.38 -17.26
C THR A 79 -8.31 15.00 -17.93
N LEU A 80 -9.26 14.14 -17.54
CA LEU A 80 -9.45 12.83 -18.15
C LEU A 80 -9.88 12.92 -19.62
N ASP A 81 -10.78 13.84 -19.95
CA ASP A 81 -11.24 14.08 -21.32
C ASP A 81 -10.10 14.57 -22.22
N ALA A 82 -9.27 15.49 -21.72
CA ALA A 82 -8.08 15.95 -22.43
C ALA A 82 -7.10 14.79 -22.72
N GLU A 83 -6.93 13.89 -21.76
CA GLU A 83 -6.08 12.70 -21.91
C GLU A 83 -6.65 11.68 -22.90
N LEU A 84 -7.97 11.45 -22.89
CA LEU A 84 -8.65 10.61 -23.89
C LEU A 84 -8.43 11.17 -25.30
N LEU A 85 -8.58 12.48 -25.47
CA LEU A 85 -8.33 13.16 -26.75
C LEU A 85 -6.85 13.12 -27.18
N ALA A 86 -5.93 13.09 -26.21
CA ALA A 86 -4.49 12.92 -26.45
C ALA A 86 -4.09 11.47 -26.76
N GLY A 87 -5.04 10.53 -26.83
CA GLY A 87 -4.79 9.13 -27.19
C GLY A 87 -4.43 8.22 -26.02
N ASN A 88 -4.63 8.66 -24.78
CA ASN A 88 -4.53 7.79 -23.60
C ASN A 88 -5.84 6.99 -23.48
N PRO A 89 -5.87 5.67 -23.75
CA PRO A 89 -7.13 4.95 -23.98
C PRO A 89 -7.97 4.73 -22.71
N ALA A 90 -7.35 4.80 -21.53
CA ALA A 90 -8.02 4.58 -20.25
C ALA A 90 -7.31 5.38 -19.14
N PRO A 91 -7.41 6.72 -19.14
CA PRO A 91 -6.74 7.55 -18.16
C PRO A 91 -7.36 7.34 -16.77
N VAL A 92 -6.51 7.36 -15.75
CA VAL A 92 -6.92 7.35 -14.34
C VAL A 92 -6.25 8.51 -13.63
N VAL A 93 -6.93 9.07 -12.64
CA VAL A 93 -6.34 10.05 -11.73
C VAL A 93 -6.00 9.37 -10.41
N VAL A 94 -4.80 9.61 -9.91
CA VAL A 94 -4.30 9.10 -8.62
C VAL A 94 -3.74 10.25 -7.79
N GLY A 95 -3.88 10.16 -6.46
CA GLY A 95 -3.31 11.13 -5.55
C GLY A 95 -4.12 11.29 -4.27
N ALA A 96 -3.99 12.44 -3.62
CA ALA A 96 -4.61 12.74 -2.33
C ALA A 96 -5.38 14.06 -2.37
N VAL A 97 -6.51 14.08 -1.67
CA VAL A 97 -7.31 15.29 -1.44
C VAL A 97 -7.10 15.72 0.03
N PRO A 98 -6.71 16.97 0.29
CA PRO A 98 -6.54 17.47 1.65
C PRO A 98 -7.87 17.51 2.42
N PHE A 99 -7.80 17.47 3.75
CA PHE A 99 -8.98 17.65 4.61
C PHE A 99 -9.58 19.06 4.46
N ASP A 100 -8.73 20.08 4.35
CA ASP A 100 -9.14 21.42 3.97
C ASP A 100 -9.44 21.45 2.47
N HIS A 101 -10.72 21.54 2.13
CA HIS A 101 -11.21 21.53 0.75
C HIS A 101 -10.78 22.77 -0.06
N THR A 102 -10.30 23.82 0.60
CA THR A 102 -9.73 25.01 -0.06
C THR A 102 -8.25 24.82 -0.41
N ALA A 103 -7.57 23.87 0.23
CA ALA A 103 -6.18 23.58 -0.07
C ALA A 103 -6.02 22.82 -1.41
N PRO A 104 -4.89 22.98 -2.10
CA PRO A 104 -4.64 22.28 -3.36
C PRO A 104 -4.66 20.75 -3.21
N ALA A 105 -5.47 20.09 -4.04
CA ALA A 105 -5.46 18.63 -4.17
C ALA A 105 -4.23 18.19 -4.99
N ALA A 106 -3.51 17.18 -4.51
CA ALA A 106 -2.36 16.61 -5.20
C ALA A 106 -2.83 15.42 -6.03
N LEU A 107 -3.28 15.67 -7.26
CA LEU A 107 -3.88 14.68 -8.16
C LEU A 107 -3.21 14.73 -9.53
N ALA A 108 -2.92 13.56 -10.11
CA ALA A 108 -2.27 13.47 -11.40
C ALA A 108 -2.70 12.22 -12.18
N VAL A 109 -2.63 12.34 -13.51
CA VAL A 109 -2.68 11.23 -14.45
C VAL A 109 -1.25 10.69 -14.60
N PRO A 110 -0.98 9.41 -14.30
CA PRO A 110 0.36 8.87 -14.40
C PRO A 110 0.76 8.56 -15.85
N GLU A 111 2.06 8.48 -16.10
CA GLU A 111 2.59 8.08 -17.42
C GLU A 111 2.37 6.58 -17.67
N SER A 112 2.54 5.77 -16.62
CA SER A 112 2.34 4.33 -16.67
C SER A 112 1.60 3.82 -15.44
N LEU A 113 0.83 2.76 -15.66
CA LEU A 113 -0.02 2.14 -14.66
C LEU A 113 0.11 0.63 -14.74
N ARG A 114 0.40 -0.01 -13.60
CA ARG A 114 0.45 -1.47 -13.48
C ARG A 114 -0.58 -1.92 -12.46
N TRP A 115 -1.30 -2.98 -12.81
CA TRP A 115 -2.30 -3.61 -11.96
C TRP A 115 -1.84 -5.01 -11.54
N ALA A 116 -2.25 -5.42 -10.36
CA ALA A 116 -2.12 -6.78 -9.87
C ALA A 116 -3.35 -7.17 -9.03
N PRO A 117 -3.55 -8.47 -8.74
CA PRO A 117 -4.54 -8.93 -7.76
C PRO A 117 -4.36 -8.26 -6.38
N PRO A 118 -5.33 -8.43 -5.46
CA PRO A 118 -5.19 -7.96 -4.08
C PRO A 118 -3.89 -8.46 -3.44
N LEU A 119 -3.13 -7.56 -2.80
CA LEU A 119 -1.89 -7.91 -2.12
C LEU A 119 -2.10 -8.99 -1.05
N ALA A 120 -3.27 -9.02 -0.40
CA ALA A 120 -3.62 -10.03 0.60
C ALA A 120 -3.73 -11.47 0.05
N GLN A 121 -3.82 -11.63 -1.27
CA GLN A 121 -3.88 -12.93 -1.94
C GLN A 121 -2.52 -13.35 -2.51
N ASP A 122 -1.50 -12.51 -2.33
CA ASP A 122 -0.18 -12.73 -2.91
C ASP A 122 0.59 -13.81 -2.11
N PRO A 123 1.32 -14.72 -2.78
CA PRO A 123 2.01 -15.86 -2.13
C PRO A 123 2.93 -15.45 -0.97
N LEU A 124 3.60 -14.30 -1.07
CA LEU A 124 4.52 -13.85 -0.03
C LEU A 124 3.81 -13.34 1.23
N ILE A 125 2.56 -12.88 1.14
CA ILE A 125 1.76 -12.50 2.33
C ILE A 125 1.34 -13.74 3.14
N ALA A 126 1.22 -14.90 2.50
CA ALA A 126 0.91 -16.15 3.18
C ALA A 126 2.12 -16.76 3.92
N LEU A 127 3.34 -16.27 3.66
CA LEU A 127 4.52 -16.72 4.38
C LEU A 127 4.49 -16.19 5.81
N PRO A 128 4.87 -17.01 6.81
CA PRO A 128 5.10 -16.51 8.16
C PRO A 128 6.11 -15.36 8.07
N ALA A 129 5.72 -14.18 8.54
CA ALA A 129 6.67 -13.10 8.71
C ALA A 129 7.83 -13.64 9.56
N ALA A 130 9.06 -13.46 9.08
CA ALA A 130 10.23 -13.81 9.87
C ALA A 130 10.04 -13.16 11.24
N ALA A 131 10.06 -13.99 12.30
CA ALA A 131 9.92 -13.49 13.64
C ALA A 131 10.96 -12.38 13.79
N PRO A 132 10.56 -11.14 14.14
CA PRO A 132 11.52 -10.09 14.37
C PRO A 132 12.55 -10.66 15.35
N PRO A 133 13.87 -10.43 15.13
CA PRO A 133 14.88 -10.92 16.05
C PRO A 133 14.44 -10.54 17.48
N PRO A 134 14.57 -11.46 18.46
CA PRO A 134 14.16 -11.18 19.83
C PRO A 134 14.77 -9.83 20.19
N PRO A 135 13.97 -8.89 20.74
CA PRO A 135 14.44 -7.53 20.95
C PRO A 135 15.68 -7.61 21.83
N ALA A 136 16.85 -7.39 21.24
CA ALA A 136 18.12 -7.33 21.97
C ALA A 136 18.22 -6.03 22.79
N GLY A 137 17.20 -5.17 22.70
CA GLY A 137 17.04 -3.97 23.50
C GLY A 137 15.80 -4.06 24.37
N THR A 138 15.88 -3.50 25.57
CA THR A 138 14.71 -3.02 26.32
C THR A 138 13.83 -2.21 25.35
N SER A 139 12.50 -2.33 25.42
CA SER A 139 11.59 -1.37 24.76
C SER A 139 11.85 0.03 25.31
N GLY A 140 12.88 0.68 24.79
CA GLY A 140 13.21 2.06 25.03
C GLY A 140 12.47 2.95 24.03
N PRO A 141 12.36 4.26 24.32
CA PRO A 141 11.77 5.21 23.38
C PRO A 141 12.42 5.09 22.00
N CYS A 142 11.58 5.19 20.97
CA CYS A 142 11.97 5.15 19.55
C CYS A 142 13.21 6.02 19.30
N PRO A 143 14.26 5.52 18.61
CA PRO A 143 15.58 6.16 18.55
C PRO A 143 15.66 7.43 17.66
N SER A 144 14.60 8.24 17.59
CA SER A 144 14.49 9.56 16.93
C SER A 144 14.16 9.51 15.42
N PRO A 145 13.46 10.52 14.82
CA PRO A 145 13.47 11.94 15.16
C PRO A 145 12.24 12.38 15.95
N ALA A 146 12.44 12.84 17.19
CA ALA A 146 11.47 13.63 17.96
C ALA A 146 10.00 13.17 17.85
N CYS A 147 9.69 11.95 18.31
CA CYS A 147 8.32 11.51 18.54
C CYS A 147 7.70 12.34 19.68
N THR A 148 7.31 13.56 19.37
CA THR A 148 6.55 14.44 20.25
C THR A 148 5.09 14.34 19.83
N ALA A 149 4.22 13.92 20.74
CA ALA A 149 2.78 13.99 20.52
C ALA A 149 2.39 15.44 20.17
N ARG A 150 1.74 15.61 19.01
CA ARG A 150 1.20 16.89 18.56
C ARG A 150 -0.32 16.78 18.38
N PRO A 151 -1.11 17.52 19.17
CA PRO A 151 -0.73 18.28 20.38
C PRO A 151 -0.35 17.35 21.56
N SER A 152 0.22 17.89 22.63
CA SER A 152 0.48 17.10 23.85
C SER A 152 -0.85 16.62 24.50
N PRO A 153 -0.85 15.59 25.36
CA PRO A 153 -2.09 14.97 25.83
C PRO A 153 -3.05 15.90 26.59
N ARG A 154 -2.51 16.87 27.35
CA ARG A 154 -3.30 17.86 28.09
C ARG A 154 -4.11 18.80 27.19
N PRO A 155 -3.51 19.50 26.20
CA PRO A 155 -4.28 20.31 25.26
C PRO A 155 -5.24 19.47 24.41
N TYR A 156 -4.90 18.22 24.08
CA TYR A 156 -5.85 17.32 23.39
C TYR A 156 -7.12 17.08 24.22
N ALA A 157 -6.97 16.71 25.50
CA ALA A 157 -8.12 16.46 26.38
C ALA A 157 -8.98 17.72 26.59
N ALA A 158 -8.37 18.90 26.68
CA ALA A 158 -9.09 20.16 26.75
C ALA A 158 -9.91 20.44 25.48
N CYS A 159 -9.34 20.18 24.28
CA CYS A 159 -10.06 20.30 23.02
C CYS A 159 -11.22 19.30 22.89
N ALA A 160 -11.03 18.07 23.36
CA ALA A 160 -12.07 17.04 23.39
C ALA A 160 -13.24 17.49 24.29
N ALA A 161 -12.96 17.92 25.52
CA ALA A 161 -13.97 18.39 26.46
C ALA A 161 -14.75 19.61 25.94
N ALA A 162 -14.05 20.57 25.32
CA ALA A 162 -14.69 21.74 24.71
C ALA A 162 -15.61 21.36 23.53
N SER A 163 -15.26 20.32 22.77
CA SER A 163 -16.08 19.82 21.65
C SER A 163 -17.34 19.10 22.15
N SER A 164 -17.20 18.26 23.19
CA SER A 164 -18.35 17.64 23.87
C SER A 164 -19.31 18.69 24.44
N ALA A 165 -18.79 19.74 25.09
CA ALA A 165 -19.61 20.83 25.63
C ALA A 165 -20.39 21.59 24.53
N ARG A 166 -19.78 21.83 23.35
CA ARG A 166 -20.48 22.43 22.21
C ARG A 166 -21.58 21.52 21.65
N SER A 167 -21.32 20.22 21.52
CA SER A 167 -22.32 19.27 21.01
C SER A 167 -23.50 19.04 21.96
N SER A 168 -23.31 19.27 23.26
CA SER A 168 -24.34 19.08 24.29
C SER A 168 -25.08 20.37 24.66
N SER A 169 -24.72 21.50 24.07
CA SER A 169 -25.46 22.76 24.29
C SER A 169 -26.74 22.73 23.44
N PRO A 170 -27.94 22.80 24.05
CA PRO A 170 -29.15 22.99 23.27
C PRO A 170 -29.04 24.37 22.61
N ALA A 171 -29.04 24.40 21.28
CA ALA A 171 -29.18 25.64 20.54
C ALA A 171 -30.39 26.39 21.13
N ALA A 172 -30.16 27.57 21.68
CA ALA A 172 -31.22 28.46 22.11
C ALA A 172 -31.99 28.86 20.85
N CYS A 173 -33.06 28.12 20.54
CA CYS A 173 -34.11 28.57 19.65
C CYS A 173 -34.75 29.80 20.31
N GLY A 174 -34.34 30.97 19.85
CA GLY A 174 -35.17 32.19 19.90
C GLY A 174 -36.14 32.20 18.73
#